data_AF-A0A836TY28-F1
#
_entry.id   AF-A0A836TY28-F1
#
_cell.length_a   1.000
_cell.length_b   1.000
_cell.length_c   1.000
_cell.angle_alpha   90.00
_cell.angle_beta   90.00
_cell.angle_gamma   90.00
#
_symmetry.space_group_name_H-M   'P 1'
#
loop_
_entity.id
_entity.type
_entity.pdbx_description
1 polymer ?
#
loop_
_entity_poly.entity_id
_entity_poly.type
_entity_poly.pdbx_seq_one_letter_code
_entity_poly.pdbx_strand_id
1 'polypeptide(L)'
;MLIEIRKEAFNAYAEMQYYLDELDIDGQYGATASFVGTMRDFNEDKNITSLTLEYYPGMTEKHLETIVNGAIEKWNLLDVLILHRVGKIKIAEDIVLVATWSAHRKDAFESCRVIMEQLKSGAPFWKKEETTTGVKWVEKNTPGF
;
A
#
# COMPACT_ATOMS: atom_id res chain seq x y z
N MET A 1 -5.06 13.42 4.78
CA MET A 1 -4.73 12.27 3.92
C MET A 1 -3.42 12.52 3.19
N LEU A 2 -2.61 11.48 3.03
CA LEU A 2 -1.36 11.51 2.26
C LEU A 2 -1.26 10.27 1.37
N ILE A 3 -0.91 10.47 0.09
CA ILE A 3 -0.66 9.41 -0.88
C ILE A 3 0.69 9.68 -1.52
N GLU A 4 1.62 8.73 -1.42
CA GLU A 4 2.96 8.90 -1.95
C GLU A 4 3.49 7.62 -2.61
N ILE A 5 4.07 7.77 -3.80
CA ILE A 5 4.77 6.70 -4.51
C ILE A 5 6.27 6.98 -4.44
N ARG A 6 7.02 6.08 -3.81
CA ARG A 6 8.46 6.24 -3.53
C ARG A 6 9.29 5.21 -4.30
N LYS A 7 10.47 5.60 -4.75
CA LYS A 7 11.46 4.62 -5.27
C LYS A 7 12.28 4.00 -4.13
N GLU A 8 12.49 4.78 -3.09
CA GLU A 8 13.43 4.47 -2.03
C GLU A 8 12.76 3.57 -0.99
N ALA A 9 13.57 2.71 -0.36
CA ALA A 9 13.08 1.85 0.71
C ALA A 9 12.64 2.71 1.91
N PHE A 10 11.58 2.28 2.57
CA PHE A 10 11.07 2.89 3.80
C PHE A 10 10.73 1.80 4.83
N ASN A 11 10.57 2.21 6.09
CA ASN A 11 10.04 1.35 7.15
C ASN A 11 8.60 1.79 7.45
N ALA A 12 7.63 0.95 7.10
CA ALA A 12 6.22 1.30 7.15
C ALA A 12 5.76 1.73 8.55
N TYR A 13 6.27 1.09 9.61
CA TYR A 13 5.90 1.43 10.99
C TYR A 13 6.49 2.77 11.44
N ALA A 14 7.74 3.04 11.08
CA ALA A 14 8.38 4.31 11.40
C ALA A 14 7.72 5.48 10.63
N GLU A 15 7.39 5.28 9.36
CA GLU A 15 6.68 6.27 8.55
C GLU A 15 5.26 6.54 9.07
N MET A 16 4.54 5.49 9.47
CA MET A 16 3.22 5.64 10.08
C MET A 16 3.30 6.44 11.38
N GLN A 17 4.32 6.18 12.22
CA GLN A 17 4.53 6.94 13.45
C GLN A 17 4.87 8.39 13.16
N TYR A 18 5.83 8.64 12.26
CA TYR A 18 6.22 10.00 11.85
C TYR A 18 5.02 10.78 11.32
N TYR A 19 4.21 10.18 10.45
CA TYR A 19 3.01 10.82 9.93
C TYR A 19 2.00 11.11 11.04
N LEU A 20 1.79 10.18 11.97
CA LEU A 20 0.89 10.38 13.10
C LEU A 20 1.36 11.52 14.01
N ASP A 21 2.67 11.65 14.26
CA ASP A 21 3.23 12.73 15.08
C ASP A 21 3.03 14.12 14.44
N GLU A 22 2.93 14.18 13.10
CA GLU A 22 2.65 15.40 12.35
C GLU A 22 1.15 15.68 12.17
N LEU A 23 0.28 14.70 12.47
CA LEU A 23 -1.17 14.86 12.38
C LEU A 23 -1.75 15.49 13.66
N ASP A 24 -2.48 16.60 13.51
CA ASP A 24 -3.21 17.23 14.61
C ASP A 24 -4.60 16.57 14.86
N ILE A 25 -4.60 15.27 15.19
CA ILE A 25 -5.82 14.48 15.45
C ILE A 25 -5.85 13.81 16.83
N ASP A 26 -4.99 14.26 17.74
CA ASP A 26 -4.88 13.70 19.09
C ASP A 26 -6.22 13.70 19.83
N GLY A 27 -6.56 12.54 20.41
CA GLY A 27 -7.82 12.33 21.13
C GLY A 27 -9.08 12.25 20.24
N GLN A 28 -8.97 12.40 18.91
CA GLN A 28 -10.10 12.33 17.99
C GLN A 28 -10.37 10.92 17.48
N TYR A 29 -9.32 10.10 17.31
CA TYR A 29 -9.43 8.72 16.84
C TYR A 29 -9.44 7.72 18.02
N GLY A 30 -10.32 6.73 17.92
CA GLY A 30 -10.41 5.60 18.86
C GLY A 30 -9.91 4.29 18.26
N ALA A 31 -9.58 4.28 16.97
CA ALA A 31 -9.07 3.12 16.27
C ALA A 31 -8.16 3.53 15.10
N THR A 32 -7.11 2.74 14.92
CA THR A 32 -6.25 2.76 13.74
C THR A 32 -6.20 1.35 13.18
N ALA A 33 -6.34 1.22 11.87
CA ALA A 33 -6.08 -0.02 11.16
C ALA A 33 -4.99 0.22 10.12
N SER A 34 -4.05 -0.72 10.02
CA SER A 34 -2.95 -0.62 9.06
C SER A 34 -2.72 -1.96 8.36
N PHE A 35 -2.43 -1.89 7.08
CA PHE A 35 -1.91 -2.99 6.29
C PHE A 35 -0.49 -2.66 5.81
N VAL A 36 0.45 -3.57 6.05
CA VAL A 36 1.81 -3.50 5.52
C VAL A 36 2.05 -4.71 4.63
N GLY A 37 2.30 -4.46 3.35
CA GLY A 37 2.68 -5.47 2.39
C GLY A 37 4.19 -5.52 2.21
N THR A 38 4.79 -6.69 2.36
CA THR A 38 6.25 -6.90 2.22
C THR A 38 6.56 -7.90 1.11
N MET A 39 7.78 -7.82 0.57
CA MET A 39 8.30 -8.79 -0.39
C MET A 39 8.60 -10.12 0.34
N ARG A 40 7.92 -11.20 -0.05
CA ARG A 40 8.10 -12.54 0.54
C ARG A 40 9.07 -13.38 -0.26
N ASP A 41 9.81 -14.26 0.41
CA ASP A 41 10.75 -15.22 -0.19
C ASP A 41 10.07 -16.48 -0.78
N PHE A 42 8.78 -16.71 -0.49
CA PHE A 42 7.99 -17.78 -1.09
C PHE A 42 6.87 -17.21 -1.99
N ASN A 43 7.15 -17.12 -3.28
CA ASN A 43 6.08 -17.28 -4.29
C ASN A 43 6.11 -18.74 -4.78
N GLU A 44 5.15 -19.13 -5.61
CA GLU A 44 5.07 -20.49 -6.20
C GLU A 44 6.42 -20.93 -6.84
N ASP A 45 7.22 -19.97 -7.30
CA ASP A 45 8.61 -20.15 -7.72
C ASP A 45 9.60 -19.82 -6.60
N LYS A 46 10.23 -20.85 -6.00
CA LYS A 46 11.23 -20.79 -4.91
C LYS A 46 12.56 -20.10 -5.26
N ASN A 47 12.63 -19.36 -6.38
CA ASN A 47 13.88 -18.84 -6.95
C ASN A 47 13.89 -17.32 -7.11
N ILE A 48 12.89 -16.59 -6.62
CA ILE A 48 12.83 -15.11 -6.77
C ILE A 48 13.83 -14.44 -5.84
N THR A 49 14.66 -13.57 -6.41
CA THR A 49 15.69 -12.81 -5.66
C THR A 49 15.28 -11.35 -5.47
N SER A 50 14.47 -10.80 -6.38
CA SER A 50 13.95 -9.45 -6.27
C SER A 50 12.71 -9.24 -7.13
N LEU A 51 11.99 -8.18 -6.84
CA LEU A 51 10.85 -7.72 -7.59
C LEU A 51 11.09 -6.28 -8.07
N THR A 52 10.83 -5.99 -9.34
CA THR A 52 10.74 -4.61 -9.83
C THR A 52 9.27 -4.25 -10.05
N LEU A 53 8.82 -3.16 -9.41
CA LEU A 53 7.50 -2.59 -9.61
C LEU A 53 7.59 -1.31 -10.43
N GLU A 54 6.83 -1.25 -11.51
CA GLU A 54 6.66 -0.05 -12.33
C GLU A 54 5.22 0.45 -12.23
N TYR A 55 5.00 1.72 -12.55
CA TYR A 55 3.71 2.38 -12.44
C TYR A 55 3.55 3.46 -13.53
N TYR A 56 2.33 3.96 -13.72
CA TYR A 56 2.05 5.04 -14.68
C TYR A 56 1.98 6.37 -13.93
N PRO A 57 3.00 7.24 -14.05
CA PRO A 57 3.02 8.52 -13.34
C PRO A 57 1.81 9.39 -13.66
N GLY A 58 1.18 9.91 -12.63
CA GLY A 58 -0.01 10.76 -12.68
C GLY A 58 -1.33 9.99 -12.80
N MET A 59 -1.36 8.79 -13.40
CA MET A 59 -2.60 7.98 -13.48
C MET A 59 -2.77 7.15 -12.22
N THR A 60 -1.70 6.52 -11.73
CA THR A 60 -1.75 5.71 -10.50
C THR A 60 -2.13 6.57 -9.30
N GLU A 61 -1.53 7.75 -9.15
CA GLU A 61 -1.80 8.69 -8.06
C GLU A 61 -3.27 9.13 -8.07
N LYS A 62 -3.82 9.54 -9.23
CA LYS A 62 -5.24 9.90 -9.37
C LYS A 62 -6.19 8.75 -9.04
N HIS A 63 -5.80 7.53 -9.39
CA HIS A 63 -6.59 6.35 -9.07
C HIS A 63 -6.61 6.09 -7.56
N LEU A 64 -5.45 6.19 -6.90
CA LEU A 64 -5.34 6.08 -5.44
C LEU A 64 -6.14 7.19 -4.73
N GLU A 65 -6.06 8.44 -5.21
CA GLU A 65 -6.87 9.55 -4.69
C GLU A 65 -8.37 9.24 -4.80
N THR A 66 -8.82 8.68 -5.93
CA THR A 66 -10.22 8.28 -6.13
C THR A 66 -10.65 7.21 -5.11
N ILE A 67 -9.81 6.20 -4.88
CA ILE A 67 -10.05 5.15 -3.88
C ILE A 67 -10.18 5.76 -2.47
N VAL A 68 -9.23 6.60 -2.09
CA VAL A 68 -9.17 7.19 -0.75
C VAL A 68 -10.35 8.14 -0.52
N ASN A 69 -10.68 8.99 -1.50
CA ASN A 69 -11.84 9.88 -1.41
C ASN A 69 -13.14 9.09 -1.24
N GLY A 70 -13.33 8.02 -2.03
CA GLY A 70 -14.49 7.15 -1.88
C GLY A 70 -14.55 6.45 -0.52
N ALA A 71 -13.39 6.15 0.09
CA ALA A 71 -13.33 5.59 1.43
C ALA A 71 -13.68 6.64 2.51
N ILE A 72 -13.16 7.86 2.41
CA ILE A 72 -13.46 8.97 3.33
C ILE A 72 -14.95 9.36 3.25
N GLU A 73 -15.57 9.30 2.07
CA GLU A 73 -17.01 9.57 1.92
C GLU A 73 -17.87 8.46 2.54
N LYS A 74 -17.43 7.20 2.43
CA LYS A 74 -18.20 6.03 2.86
C LYS A 74 -18.05 5.72 4.36
N TRP A 75 -16.86 5.91 4.90
CA TRP A 75 -16.53 5.69 6.30
C TRP A 75 -16.09 7.02 6.91
N ASN A 76 -16.49 7.33 8.14
CA ASN A 76 -16.16 8.60 8.77
C ASN A 76 -14.69 8.58 9.27
N LEU A 77 -13.76 8.59 8.31
CA LEU A 77 -12.32 8.54 8.53
C LEU A 77 -11.81 9.94 8.85
N LEU A 78 -10.90 9.99 9.82
CA LEU A 78 -10.20 11.22 10.21
C LEU A 78 -9.01 11.46 9.29
N ASP A 79 -8.27 10.40 8.97
CA ASP A 79 -7.17 10.47 8.01
C ASP A 79 -6.88 9.09 7.37
N VAL A 80 -6.14 9.13 6.26
CA VAL A 80 -5.67 7.98 5.48
C VAL A 80 -4.24 8.25 4.99
N LEU A 81 -3.35 7.28 5.20
CA LEU A 81 -1.99 7.26 4.68
C LEU A 81 -1.82 6.10 3.71
N ILE A 82 -1.35 6.39 2.50
CA ILE A 82 -0.88 5.39 1.54
C ILE A 82 0.56 5.72 1.14
N LEU A 83 1.48 4.80 1.44
CA LEU A 83 2.83 4.81 0.88
C LEU A 83 3.01 3.58 0.01
N HIS A 84 3.50 3.74 -1.21
CA HIS A 84 3.74 2.63 -2.10
C HIS A 84 5.12 2.72 -2.75
N ARG A 85 5.87 1.61 -2.72
CA ARG A 85 7.20 1.52 -3.31
C ARG A 85 7.13 1.08 -4.76
N VAL A 86 7.99 1.68 -5.58
CA VAL A 86 8.27 1.31 -6.97
C VAL A 86 9.77 1.14 -7.15
N GLY A 87 10.19 0.65 -8.32
CA GLY A 87 11.57 0.26 -8.57
C GLY A 87 11.89 -1.12 -8.01
N LYS A 88 13.18 -1.37 -7.76
CA LYS A 88 13.69 -2.67 -7.33
C LYS A 88 13.50 -2.88 -5.82
N ILE A 89 12.89 -3.99 -5.47
CA ILE A 89 12.49 -4.38 -4.11
C ILE A 89 13.07 -5.76 -3.81
N LYS A 90 13.76 -5.88 -2.69
CA LYS A 90 14.35 -7.14 -2.22
C LYS A 90 13.43 -7.83 -1.23
N ILE A 91 13.73 -9.11 -0.96
CA ILE A 91 13.08 -9.90 0.08
C ILE A 91 13.06 -9.14 1.42
N ALA A 92 11.94 -9.25 2.13
CA ALA A 92 11.65 -8.64 3.43
C ALA A 92 11.57 -7.10 3.43
N GLU A 93 11.70 -6.43 2.28
CA GLU A 93 11.48 -4.99 2.21
C GLU A 93 9.99 -4.65 2.12
N ASP A 94 9.61 -3.54 2.74
CA ASP A 94 8.25 -2.99 2.68
C ASP A 94 7.94 -2.49 1.26
N ILE A 95 6.75 -2.84 0.78
CA ILE A 95 6.21 -2.48 -0.53
C ILE A 95 5.12 -1.43 -0.38
N VAL A 96 4.18 -1.66 0.53
CA VAL A 96 2.99 -0.81 0.65
C VAL A 96 2.59 -0.68 2.11
N LEU A 97 2.24 0.54 2.49
CA LEU A 97 1.56 0.87 3.73
C LEU A 97 0.21 1.48 3.36
N VAL A 98 -0.86 0.96 3.96
CA VAL A 98 -2.16 1.63 4.04
C VAL A 98 -2.49 1.76 5.52
N ALA A 99 -2.77 2.97 6.01
CA ALA A 99 -3.24 3.20 7.37
C ALA A 99 -4.47 4.11 7.36
N THR A 100 -5.45 3.80 8.21
CA THR A 100 -6.67 4.60 8.38
C THR A 100 -6.92 4.87 9.85
N TRP A 101 -7.34 6.09 10.16
CA TRP A 101 -7.69 6.54 11.51
C TRP A 101 -9.18 6.88 11.57
N SER A 102 -9.87 6.40 12.60
CA SER A 102 -11.30 6.65 12.80
C SER A 102 -11.65 6.67 14.30
N ALA A 103 -12.77 7.30 14.65
CA ALA A 103 -13.35 7.23 15.98
C ALA A 103 -13.70 5.78 16.40
N HIS A 104 -14.02 4.90 15.45
CA HIS A 104 -14.51 3.55 15.74
C HIS A 104 -13.82 2.46 14.91
N ARG A 105 -13.55 1.32 15.56
CA ARG A 105 -12.82 0.18 14.96
C ARG A 105 -13.44 -0.37 13.68
N LYS A 106 -14.77 -0.32 13.54
CA LYS A 106 -15.48 -0.85 12.37
C LYS A 106 -14.99 -0.14 11.10
N ASP A 107 -15.06 1.20 11.13
CA ASP A 107 -14.70 2.06 10.01
C ASP A 107 -13.21 1.94 9.69
N ALA A 108 -12.34 1.89 10.71
CA ALA A 108 -10.91 1.67 10.52
C ALA A 108 -10.63 0.34 9.79
N PHE A 109 -11.13 -0.79 10.30
CA PHE A 109 -10.89 -2.11 9.68
C PHE A 109 -11.47 -2.22 8.27
N GLU A 110 -12.72 -1.82 8.08
CA GLU A 110 -13.40 -1.97 6.79
C GLU A 110 -12.76 -1.08 5.72
N SER A 111 -12.46 0.18 6.03
CA SER A 111 -11.82 1.10 5.09
C SER A 111 -10.43 0.63 4.70
N CYS A 112 -9.57 0.27 5.66
CA CYS A 112 -8.21 -0.19 5.39
C CYS A 112 -8.21 -1.42 4.48
N ARG A 113 -9.12 -2.38 4.72
CA ARG A 113 -9.28 -3.54 3.83
C ARG A 113 -9.70 -3.09 2.44
N VAL A 114 -10.79 -2.33 2.30
CA VAL A 114 -11.34 -1.98 0.98
C VAL A 114 -10.34 -1.17 0.15
N ILE A 115 -9.63 -0.22 0.76
CA ILE A 115 -8.57 0.54 0.09
C ILE A 115 -7.51 -0.41 -0.48
N MET A 116 -7.05 -1.39 0.30
CA MET A 116 -6.05 -2.36 -0.16
C MET A 116 -6.56 -3.26 -1.29
N GLU A 117 -7.81 -3.75 -1.21
CA GLU A 117 -8.40 -4.58 -2.26
C GLU A 117 -8.59 -3.78 -3.58
N GLN A 118 -8.98 -2.52 -3.49
CA GLN A 118 -9.09 -1.63 -4.64
C GLN A 118 -7.72 -1.30 -5.24
N LEU A 119 -6.71 -1.07 -4.41
CA LEU A 119 -5.33 -0.87 -4.87
C LEU A 119 -4.85 -2.09 -5.65
N LYS A 120 -5.04 -3.32 -5.14
CA LYS A 120 -4.62 -4.56 -5.83
C LYS A 120 -5.34 -4.81 -7.15
N SER A 121 -6.63 -4.48 -7.22
CA SER A 121 -7.47 -4.79 -8.38
C SER A 121 -7.42 -3.70 -9.46
N GLY A 122 -7.28 -2.42 -9.08
CA GLY A 122 -7.44 -1.29 -9.98
C GLY A 122 -6.18 -0.47 -10.25
N ALA A 123 -5.17 -0.48 -9.38
CA ALA A 123 -4.00 0.37 -9.58
C ALA A 123 -3.07 -0.21 -10.67
N PRO A 124 -2.65 0.60 -11.66
CA PRO A 124 -1.80 0.14 -12.77
C PRO A 124 -0.35 0.02 -12.31
N PHE A 125 -0.06 -1.04 -11.56
CA PHE A 125 1.30 -1.48 -11.25
C PHE A 125 1.67 -2.68 -12.12
N TRP A 126 2.89 -2.66 -12.64
CA TRP A 126 3.46 -3.77 -13.40
C TRP A 126 4.58 -4.42 -12.61
N LYS A 127 4.51 -5.75 -12.54
CA LYS A 127 5.37 -6.57 -11.69
C LYS A 127 6.35 -7.36 -12.55
N LYS A 128 7.65 -7.19 -12.30
CA LYS A 128 8.74 -7.90 -12.97
C LYS A 128 9.58 -8.66 -11.95
N GLU A 129 9.52 -9.97 -11.98
CA GLU A 129 10.25 -10.85 -11.06
C GLU A 129 11.62 -11.22 -11.64
N GLU A 130 12.65 -11.09 -10.81
CA GLU A 130 13.98 -11.64 -11.10
C GLU A 130 14.17 -12.94 -10.33
N THR A 131 14.57 -14.00 -11.03
CA THR A 131 14.89 -15.31 -10.45
C THR A 131 16.36 -15.67 -10.66
N THR A 132 16.82 -16.75 -10.05
CA THR A 132 18.17 -17.31 -10.31
C THR A 132 18.40 -17.74 -11.76
N THR A 133 17.33 -17.95 -12.53
CA THR A 133 17.39 -18.47 -13.90
C THR A 133 17.04 -17.44 -14.97
N GLY A 134 16.58 -16.25 -14.59
CA GLY A 134 16.25 -15.19 -15.54
C GLY A 134 15.26 -14.16 -15.00
N VAL A 135 14.59 -13.47 -15.92
CA VAL A 135 13.70 -12.34 -15.61
C VAL A 135 12.36 -12.56 -16.29
N LYS A 136 11.25 -12.37 -15.56
CA LYS A 136 9.89 -12.61 -16.05
C LYS A 136 8.96 -11.46 -15.67
N TRP A 137 8.16 -11.00 -16.63
CA TRP A 137 7.03 -10.11 -16.34
C TRP A 137 5.83 -10.92 -15.87
N VAL A 138 5.16 -10.46 -14.83
CA VAL A 138 3.96 -11.09 -14.30
C VAL A 138 2.76 -10.55 -15.07
N GLU A 139 2.10 -11.42 -15.83
CA GLU A 139 1.02 -11.04 -16.75
C GLU A 139 -0.31 -10.76 -16.06
N LYS A 140 -0.49 -11.17 -14.80
CA LYS A 140 -1.76 -11.01 -14.05
C LYS A 140 -1.51 -10.51 -12.64
N ASN A 141 -2.25 -9.46 -12.26
CA ASN A 141 -2.33 -9.03 -10.87
C ASN A 141 -3.03 -10.11 -10.04
N THR A 142 -2.54 -10.33 -8.81
CA THR A 142 -3.26 -11.19 -7.85
C THR A 142 -4.61 -10.55 -7.58
N PRO A 143 -5.74 -11.27 -7.78
CA PRO A 143 -7.06 -10.72 -7.49
C PRO A 143 -7.12 -10.17 -6.07
N GLY A 144 -7.71 -8.99 -5.92
CA GLY A 144 -8.26 -8.59 -4.62
C GLY A 144 -9.46 -9.48 -4.29
N PHE A 145 -9.65 -9.85 -3.02
CA PHE A 145 -10.76 -10.70 -2.57
C PHE A 145 -12.01 -9.89 -2.24
#